data_AF-A0A1D2IHW9-F1
#
_entry.id   AF-A0A1D2IHW9-F1
#
_cell.length_a   1.000
_cell.length_b   1.000
_cell.length_c   1.000
_cell.angle_alpha   90.00
_cell.angle_beta   90.00
_cell.angle_gamma   90.00
#
_symmetry.space_group_name_H-M   'P 1'
#
loop_
_entity.id
_entity.type
_entity.pdbx_description
1 polymer ?
#
loop_
_entity_poly.entity_id
_entity_poly.type
_entity_poly.pdbx_seq_one_letter_code
_entity_poly.pdbx_strand_id
1 'polypeptide(L)'
;MVVTVPDNPTGAVASAATVRRLAEAARELDLVIVSDEIYCDLVYDTSEPAVSPALQAPELTVVTTGLTKNLALGGWRTGAARLPDSEPGRALHTRLVAVASQIWSSPPAPVQTAAA
;
A
#
# COMPACT_ATOMS: atom_id res chain seq x y z
N MET A 1 -7.27 10.13 -0.01
CA MET A 1 -8.09 9.19 -0.79
C MET A 1 -7.61 7.77 -0.51
N VAL A 2 -8.51 6.81 -0.35
CA VAL A 2 -8.16 5.41 -0.07
C VAL A 2 -8.62 4.56 -1.24
N VAL A 3 -7.75 3.66 -1.72
CA VAL A 3 -8.06 2.68 -2.76
C VAL A 3 -7.51 1.33 -2.36
N THR A 4 -8.22 0.27 -2.73
CA THR A 4 -7.79 -1.12 -2.52
C THR A 4 -7.53 -1.75 -3.88
N VAL A 5 -6.36 -2.36 -4.05
CA VAL A 5 -5.85 -2.79 -5.36
C VAL A 5 -5.27 -4.21 -5.23
N PRO A 6 -5.99 -5.26 -5.70
CA PRO A 6 -7.40 -5.34 -6.10
C PRO A 6 -8.42 -4.98 -5.01
N ASP A 7 -9.64 -4.65 -5.41
CA ASP A 7 -10.71 -4.24 -4.50
C ASP A 7 -11.23 -5.38 -3.62
N ASN A 8 -11.55 -5.04 -2.36
CA ASN A 8 -12.31 -5.86 -1.44
C ASN A 8 -13.52 -5.02 -0.97
N PRO A 9 -14.78 -5.45 -1.18
CA PRO A 9 -15.22 -6.85 -1.37
C PRO A 9 -15.46 -7.30 -2.81
N THR A 10 -15.30 -6.44 -3.82
CA THR A 10 -15.77 -6.79 -5.16
C THR A 10 -14.81 -7.69 -5.95
N GLY A 11 -13.54 -7.75 -5.56
CA GLY A 11 -12.50 -8.41 -6.34
C GLY A 11 -12.12 -7.68 -7.63
N ALA A 12 -12.63 -6.46 -7.84
CA ALA A 12 -12.38 -5.71 -9.07
C ALA A 12 -10.90 -5.29 -9.17
N VAL A 13 -10.32 -5.50 -10.35
CA VAL A 13 -8.98 -5.00 -10.70
C VAL A 13 -9.17 -3.77 -11.58
N ALA A 14 -8.74 -2.60 -11.09
CA ALA A 14 -8.82 -1.38 -11.87
C ALA A 14 -7.83 -1.40 -13.05
N SER A 15 -8.29 -1.02 -14.24
CA SER A 15 -7.42 -0.91 -15.41
C SER A 15 -6.37 0.19 -15.22
N ALA A 16 -5.25 0.08 -15.93
CA ALA A 16 -4.18 1.08 -15.92
C ALA A 16 -4.68 2.51 -16.25
N ALA A 17 -5.66 2.61 -17.15
CA ALA A 17 -6.27 3.89 -17.52
C ALA A 17 -7.07 4.50 -16.35
N THR A 18 -7.82 3.69 -15.60
CA THR A 18 -8.53 4.13 -14.41
C THR A 18 -7.57 4.58 -13.32
N VAL A 19 -6.50 3.82 -13.07
CA VAL A 19 -5.46 4.19 -12.08
C VAL A 19 -4.75 5.49 -12.46
N ARG A 20 -4.51 5.74 -13.75
CA ARG A 20 -3.95 7.01 -14.23
C ARG A 20 -4.89 8.18 -13.95
N ARG A 21 -6.18 8.06 -14.28
CA ARG A 21 -7.19 9.09 -14.01
C ARG A 21 -7.34 9.37 -12.51
N LEU A 22 -7.24 8.33 -11.68
CA LEU A 22 -7.21 8.46 -10.22
C LEU A 22 -6.01 9.31 -9.77
N ALA A 23 -4.82 9.03 -10.29
CA ALA A 23 -3.60 9.76 -9.98
C ALA A 23 -3.65 11.22 -10.44
N GLU A 24 -4.21 11.49 -11.62
CA GLU A 24 -4.47 12.85 -12.12
C GLU A 24 -5.40 13.61 -11.18
N ALA A 25 -6.55 13.04 -10.83
CA ALA A 25 -7.50 13.64 -9.90
C ALA A 25 -6.87 13.89 -8.51
N ALA A 26 -6.03 12.98 -8.03
CA ALA A 26 -5.33 13.15 -6.76
C ALA A 26 -4.38 14.36 -6.78
N ARG A 27 -3.67 14.60 -7.89
CA ARG A 27 -2.81 15.78 -8.06
C ARG A 27 -3.60 17.06 -8.14
N GLU A 28 -4.66 17.08 -8.94
CA GLU A 28 -5.50 18.27 -9.13
C GLU A 28 -6.16 18.72 -7.83
N LEU A 29 -6.48 17.77 -6.95
CA LEU A 29 -7.15 18.01 -5.67
C LEU A 29 -6.20 18.04 -4.46
N ASP A 30 -4.88 17.96 -4.68
CA ASP A 30 -3.87 17.90 -3.62
C ASP A 30 -4.15 16.81 -2.56
N LEU A 31 -4.51 15.61 -3.03
CA LEU A 31 -4.86 14.48 -2.18
C LEU A 31 -3.73 13.45 -2.12
N VAL A 32 -3.42 13.00 -0.90
CA VAL A 32 -2.63 11.79 -0.67
C VAL A 32 -3.45 10.55 -1.05
N ILE A 33 -2.83 9.59 -1.72
CA ILE A 33 -3.39 8.27 -2.02
C ILE A 33 -2.88 7.29 -0.97
N VAL A 34 -3.79 6.59 -0.30
CA VAL A 34 -3.47 5.39 0.50
C VAL A 34 -3.90 4.19 -0.33
N SER A 35 -2.91 3.48 -0.87
CA SER A 35 -3.09 2.30 -1.73
C SER A 35 -2.94 1.03 -0.90
N ASP A 36 -4.05 0.37 -0.61
CA ASP A 36 -4.05 -0.95 0.03
C ASP A 36 -3.85 -2.04 -1.01
N GLU A 37 -2.62 -2.55 -1.06
CA GLU A 37 -2.14 -3.54 -2.03
C GLU A 37 -1.98 -4.92 -1.38
N ILE A 38 -2.72 -5.21 -0.31
CA ILE A 38 -2.66 -6.51 0.38
C ILE A 38 -3.05 -7.71 -0.51
N TYR A 39 -3.79 -7.47 -1.60
CA TYR A 39 -4.24 -8.47 -2.56
C TYR A 39 -3.48 -8.41 -3.91
N CYS A 40 -2.42 -7.60 -4.04
CA CYS A 40 -1.77 -7.36 -5.35
C CYS A 40 -1.25 -8.62 -6.05
N ASP A 41 -0.82 -9.62 -5.28
CA ASP A 41 -0.35 -10.92 -5.79
C ASP A 41 -1.48 -11.94 -6.03
N LEU A 42 -2.73 -11.57 -5.76
CA LEU A 42 -3.91 -12.45 -5.85
C LEU A 42 -4.83 -12.06 -7.01
N VAL A 43 -4.23 -11.83 -8.18
CA VAL A 43 -4.93 -11.54 -9.43
C VAL A 43 -5.05 -12.82 -10.26
N TYR A 44 -6.29 -13.18 -10.65
CA TYR A 44 -6.54 -14.41 -11.42
C TYR A 44 -6.19 -14.28 -12.90
N ASP A 45 -6.48 -13.13 -13.51
CA ASP A 45 -6.13 -12.86 -14.90
C ASP A 45 -4.73 -12.25 -14.99
N THR A 46 -3.77 -13.08 -15.40
CA THR A 46 -2.36 -12.66 -15.51
C THR A 46 -2.10 -11.73 -16.70
N SER A 47 -3.04 -11.60 -17.64
CA SER A 47 -2.94 -10.64 -18.75
C SER A 47 -3.22 -9.19 -18.32
N GLU A 48 -3.93 -9.02 -17.19
CA GLU A 48 -4.25 -7.72 -16.61
C GLU A 48 -3.81 -7.66 -15.13
N PRO A 49 -2.50 -7.52 -14.86
CA PRO A 49 -2.01 -7.42 -13.50
C PRO A 49 -2.53 -6.16 -12.81
N ALA A 50 -2.66 -6.23 -11.49
CA ALA A 50 -3.03 -5.07 -10.68
C ALA A 50 -1.99 -3.94 -10.83
N VAL A 51 -2.46 -2.72 -11.10
CA VAL A 51 -1.60 -1.55 -11.32
C VAL A 51 -1.57 -0.69 -10.06
N SER A 52 -0.40 -0.62 -9.41
CA SER A 52 -0.22 0.25 -8.25
C SER A 52 -0.34 1.73 -8.63
N PRO A 53 -1.14 2.54 -7.89
CA PRO A 53 -1.13 4.00 -7.99
C PRO A 53 0.25 4.63 -7.79
N ALA A 54 1.15 3.97 -7.05
CA ALA A 54 2.51 4.48 -6.84
C ALA A 54 3.36 4.49 -8.11
N LEU A 55 2.96 3.76 -9.16
CA LEU A 55 3.58 3.86 -10.50
C LEU A 55 3.15 5.12 -11.25
N GLN A 56 1.99 5.68 -10.91
CA GLN A 56 1.42 6.85 -11.59
C GLN A 56 1.63 8.15 -10.80
N ALA A 57 1.60 8.10 -9.46
CA ALA A 57 1.82 9.23 -8.55
C ALA A 57 2.69 8.82 -7.33
N PRO A 58 3.96 8.45 -7.53
CA PRO A 58 4.87 8.03 -6.46
C PRO A 58 5.08 9.08 -5.38
N GLU A 59 4.86 10.36 -5.69
CA GLU A 59 5.06 11.50 -4.80
C GLU A 59 3.90 11.74 -3.82
N LEU A 60 2.72 11.18 -4.12
CA LEU A 60 1.48 11.31 -3.34
C LEU A 60 0.99 9.98 -2.75
N THR A 61 1.60 8.85 -3.12
CA THR A 61 1.08 7.52 -2.78
C THR A 61 1.81 6.90 -1.59
N VAL A 62 1.05 6.62 -0.53
CA VAL A 62 1.41 5.67 0.52
C VAL A 62 0.90 4.29 0.11
N VAL A 63 1.79 3.30 0.04
CA VAL A 63 1.42 1.91 -0.25
C VAL A 63 1.39 1.12 1.06
N THR A 64 0.34 0.34 1.29
CA THR A 64 0.26 -0.63 2.38
C THR A 64 0.12 -2.03 1.81
N THR A 65 0.87 -2.99 2.35
CA THR A 65 0.79 -4.40 1.94
C THR A 65 1.21 -5.32 3.09
N GLY A 66 1.23 -6.63 2.87
CA GLY A 66 1.69 -7.62 3.84
C GLY A 66 1.56 -9.05 3.34
N LEU A 67 2.04 -9.98 4.15
CA LEU A 67 2.13 -11.41 3.77
C LEU A 67 0.87 -12.22 4.11
N THR A 68 -0.16 -11.55 4.62
CA THR A 68 -1.33 -12.21 5.20
C THR A 68 -2.12 -12.99 4.16
N LYS A 69 -2.25 -12.47 2.94
CA LYS A 69 -3.17 -13.00 1.93
C LYS A 69 -2.46 -13.86 0.89
N ASN A 70 -1.34 -13.38 0.35
CA ASN A 70 -0.55 -14.11 -0.65
C ASN A 70 0.14 -15.36 -0.07
N LEU A 71 0.59 -15.34 1.19
CA LEU A 71 1.29 -16.46 1.84
C LEU A 71 0.49 -17.16 2.96
N ALA A 72 -0.80 -16.82 3.13
CA ALA A 72 -1.66 -17.37 4.19
C ALA A 72 -1.12 -17.18 5.63
N LEU A 73 -0.29 -16.15 5.88
CA LEU A 73 0.34 -15.88 7.18
C LEU A 73 -0.50 -14.98 8.09
N GLY A 74 -1.83 -15.17 8.12
CA GLY A 74 -2.74 -14.27 8.86
C GLY A 74 -2.47 -14.15 10.36
N GLY A 75 -1.97 -15.22 10.99
CA GLY A 75 -1.60 -15.22 12.41
C GLY A 75 -0.29 -14.50 12.74
N TRP A 76 0.54 -14.19 11.74
CA TRP A 76 1.89 -13.65 11.95
C TRP A 76 1.91 -12.13 12.15
N ARG A 77 0.80 -11.47 11.83
CA ARG A 77 0.57 -10.03 12.07
C ARG A 77 1.71 -9.15 11.52
N THR A 78 2.05 -9.39 10.25
CA THR A 78 3.10 -8.66 9.54
C THR A 78 2.54 -7.89 8.34
N GLY A 79 3.04 -6.68 8.15
CA GLY A 79 2.69 -5.78 7.07
C GLY A 79 3.74 -4.70 6.92
N ALA A 80 3.71 -4.02 5.78
CA ALA A 80 4.62 -2.93 5.46
C ALA A 80 3.83 -1.73 4.93
N ALA A 81 4.34 -0.54 5.22
CA ALA A 81 3.89 0.69 4.61
C ALA A 81 5.09 1.37 3.95
N ARG A 82 4.99 1.66 2.66
CA ARG A 82 5.96 2.47 1.93
C ARG A 82 5.39 3.87 1.78
N LEU A 83 6.12 4.87 2.26
CA LEU A 83 5.73 6.26 2.14
C LEU A 83 6.46 6.93 0.97
N PRO A 84 5.87 7.96 0.36
CA PRO A 84 6.47 8.66 -0.76
C PRO A 84 7.73 9.42 -0.30
N ASP A 85 8.75 9.51 -1.17
CA ASP A 85 9.97 10.29 -0.90
C ASP A 85 9.80 11.78 -1.28
N SER A 86 8.61 12.31 -1.02
CA SER A 86 8.31 13.74 -1.08
C SER A 86 8.53 14.37 0.29
N GLU A 87 8.65 15.70 0.35
CA GLU A 87 8.78 16.40 1.64
C GLU A 87 7.60 16.09 2.60
N PRO A 88 6.33 16.16 2.16
CA PRO A 88 5.20 15.73 3.00
C PRO A 88 5.28 14.25 3.39
N GLY A 89 5.75 13.39 2.48
CA GLY A 89 5.92 11.96 2.73
C GLY A 89 6.94 11.64 3.82
N ARG A 90 8.12 12.30 3.78
CA ARG A 90 9.15 12.17 4.83
C ARG A 90 8.69 12.73 6.17
N ALA A 91 7.95 13.85 6.16
CA ALA A 91 7.35 14.41 7.36
C ALA A 91 6.30 13.44 7.98
N LEU A 92 5.46 12.83 7.14
CA LEU A 92 4.49 11.82 7.55
C LEU A 92 5.19 10.56 8.12
N HIS A 93 6.26 10.08 7.47
CA HIS A 93 7.06 8.95 7.94
C HIS A 93 7.62 9.21 9.34
N THR A 94 8.21 10.38 9.57
CA THR A 94 8.75 10.76 10.88
C THR A 94 7.68 10.73 11.97
N ARG A 95 6.48 11.27 11.68
CA ARG A 95 5.35 11.26 12.62
C ARG A 95 4.82 9.85 12.86
N LEU A 96 4.72 9.02 11.82
CA LEU A 96 4.31 7.62 11.93
C LEU A 96 5.25 6.81 12.80
N VAL A 97 6.56 6.94 12.60
CA VAL A 97 7.57 6.26 13.44
C VAL A 97 7.51 6.75 14.88
N ALA A 98 7.33 8.06 15.10
CA ALA A 98 7.16 8.61 16.43
C ALA A 98 5.95 8.00 17.15
N VAL A 99 4.78 7.94 16.50
CA VAL A 99 3.58 7.30 17.05
C VAL A 99 3.78 5.81 17.26
N ALA A 100 4.31 5.10 16.27
CA ALA A 100 4.57 3.66 16.35
C ALA A 100 5.44 3.32 17.57
N SER A 101 6.52 4.08 17.81
CA SER A 101 7.42 3.88 18.94
C SER A 101 6.74 3.95 20.32
N GLN A 102 5.59 4.62 20.42
CA GLN A 102 4.81 4.77 21.65
C GLN A 102 3.72 3.71 21.81
N ILE A 103 3.36 2.97 20.75
CA ILE A 103 2.31 1.96 20.77
C ILE A 103 2.93 0.55 20.74
N TRP A 104 3.94 0.33 19.89
CA TRP A 104 4.66 -0.94 19.75
C TRP A 104 6.15 -0.69 19.50
N SER A 105 7.02 -1.41 20.22
CA SER A 105 8.47 -1.24 20.05
C SER A 105 8.94 -1.66 18.66
N SER A 106 8.62 -2.89 18.24
CA SER A 106 8.97 -3.42 16.92
C SER A 106 8.15 -4.68 16.63
N PRO A 107 8.04 -5.11 15.36
CA PRO A 107 7.52 -6.44 15.04
C PRO A 107 8.38 -7.55 15.68
N PRO A 108 7.85 -8.76 15.93
CA PRO A 108 8.63 -9.87 16.46
C PRO A 108 9.80 -10.25 15.54
N ALA A 109 11.01 -10.44 16.08
CA ALA A 109 12.21 -10.72 15.27
C ALA A 109 12.06 -11.94 14.33
N PRO A 110 11.50 -13.10 14.75
CA PRO A 110 11.30 -14.22 13.84
C PRO A 110 10.35 -13.90 12.67
N VAL A 111 9.35 -13.05 12.89
CA VAL A 111 8.41 -12.59 11.86
C VAL A 111 9.12 -11.68 10.86
N GLN A 112 10.02 -10.81 11.34
CA GLN A 112 10.85 -9.97 10.46
C GLN A 112 11.78 -10.82 9.59
N THR A 113 12.46 -11.82 10.17
CA THR A 113 13.33 -12.74 9.42
C THR A 113 12.56 -13.52 8.35
N ALA A 114 11.36 -13.98 8.67
CA ALA A 114 10.53 -14.71 7.69
C ALA A 114 9.96 -13.82 6.57
N ALA A 115 9.91 -12.50 6.79
CA ALA A 115 9.38 -11.54 5.84
C ALA A 115 10.44 -10.83 4.98
N ALA A 116 11.72 -11.00 5.30
CA ALA A 116 12.87 -10.43 4.59
C ALA A 116 13.21 -11.22 3.32
#